data_AF-A0A2I0L103-F1
#
_entry.id   AF-A0A2I0L103-F1
#
_cell.length_a   1.000
_cell.length_b   1.000
_cell.length_c   1.000
_cell.angle_alpha   90.00
_cell.angle_beta   90.00
_cell.angle_gamma   90.00
#
_symmetry.space_group_name_H-M   'P 1'
#
loop_
_entity.id
_entity.type
_entity.pdbx_description
1 polymer ?
#
loop_
_entity_poly.entity_id
_entity_poly.type
_entity_poly.pdbx_seq_one_letter_code
_entity_poly.pdbx_strand_id
1 'polypeptide(L)'
;MDIVPVNKLAVHFHDTYGQDLSNILVSLQTGISTVDSSVAGLGGCPYAKGASGNVATEDVVYMLNGLGVKTNVDLKQLMQAGDFICQHLGRRSRSKTAVALSRSTAHSSKL
;
A
#
# COMPACT_ATOMS: atom_id res chain seq x y z
N MET A 1 35.29 -4.87 -2.69
CA MET A 1 33.92 -5.05 -2.20
C MET A 1 33.02 -5.05 -3.41
N ASP A 2 32.30 -6.14 -3.65
CA ASP A 2 31.32 -6.18 -4.73
C ASP A 2 30.11 -5.33 -4.36
N ILE A 3 29.74 -4.39 -5.23
CA ILE A 3 28.62 -3.47 -5.02
C ILE A 3 27.40 -4.04 -5.75
N VAL A 4 26.28 -4.15 -5.04
CA VAL A 4 25.00 -4.51 -5.66
C VAL A 4 24.40 -3.28 -6.35
N PRO A 5 24.12 -3.33 -7.67
CA PRO A 5 23.49 -2.22 -8.38
C PRO A 5 22.09 -1.88 -7.84
N VAL A 6 21.73 -0.59 -7.79
CA VAL A 6 20.43 -0.13 -7.25
C VAL A 6 19.22 -0.73 -7.95
N ASN A 7 19.31 -0.98 -9.25
CA ASN A 7 18.23 -1.61 -10.04
C ASN A 7 18.04 -3.10 -9.72
N LYS A 8 18.89 -3.69 -8.88
CA LYS A 8 18.73 -5.04 -8.32
C LYS A 8 18.24 -5.02 -6.87
N LEU A 9 17.93 -3.85 -6.32
CA LEU A 9 17.42 -3.68 -4.98
C LEU A 9 15.90 -3.46 -5.00
N ALA A 10 15.24 -3.93 -3.96
CA ALA A 10 13.85 -3.66 -3.64
C ALA A 10 13.74 -3.30 -2.16
N VAL A 11 12.66 -2.63 -1.78
CA VAL A 11 12.35 -2.34 -0.38
C VAL A 11 11.03 -2.96 0.04
N HIS A 12 10.98 -3.45 1.28
CA HIS A 12 9.80 -4.03 1.91
C HIS A 12 9.63 -3.41 3.30
N PHE A 13 8.62 -2.57 3.46
CA PHE A 13 8.38 -1.86 4.72
C PHE A 13 7.04 -2.27 5.36
N HIS A 14 7.04 -2.28 6.70
CA HIS A 14 5.84 -2.50 7.51
C HIS A 14 5.36 -1.17 8.11
N ASP A 15 4.04 -1.01 8.24
CA ASP A 15 3.42 0.21 8.79
C ASP A 15 3.27 0.18 10.32
N THR A 16 4.11 -0.57 11.04
CA THR A 16 3.98 -0.72 12.50
C THR A 16 4.02 0.62 13.23
N TYR A 17 4.78 1.58 12.70
CA TYR A 17 5.01 2.90 13.31
C TYR A 17 4.69 4.09 12.40
N GLY A 18 3.92 3.90 11.32
CA GLY A 18 3.53 5.01 10.45
C GLY A 18 4.63 5.54 9.52
N GLN A 19 5.69 4.75 9.27
CA GLN A 19 6.90 5.21 8.56
C GLN A 19 7.08 4.54 7.18
N ASP A 20 6.13 3.74 6.74
CA ASP A 20 6.27 2.98 5.50
C ASP A 20 6.36 3.88 4.25
N LEU A 21 5.39 4.77 4.03
CA LEU A 21 5.33 5.65 2.88
C LEU A 21 6.49 6.66 2.86
N SER A 22 6.92 7.17 4.02
CA SER A 22 8.08 8.05 4.11
C SER A 22 9.38 7.31 3.74
N ASN A 23 9.55 6.08 4.22
CA ASN A 23 10.69 5.25 3.85
C ASN A 23 10.67 4.88 2.36
N ILE A 24 9.50 4.59 1.79
CA ILE A 24 9.34 4.36 0.35
C ILE A 24 9.75 5.62 -0.43
N LEU A 25 9.24 6.79 -0.04
CA LEU A 25 9.56 8.05 -0.71
C LEU A 25 11.07 8.31 -0.75
N VAL A 26 11.76 8.14 0.37
CA VAL A 26 13.23 8.29 0.44
C VAL A 26 13.92 7.25 -0.44
N SER A 27 13.43 6.00 -0.45
CA SER A 27 13.99 4.94 -1.29
C SER A 27 13.84 5.22 -2.79
N LEU A 28 12.72 5.80 -3.22
CA LEU A 28 12.52 6.25 -4.59
C LEU A 28 13.51 7.36 -4.97
N GLN A 29 13.77 8.30 -4.05
CA GLN A 29 14.73 9.39 -4.25
C GLN A 29 16.18 8.90 -4.39
N THR A 30 16.51 7.71 -3.84
CA THR A 30 17.83 7.07 -4.00
C THR A 30 17.92 6.18 -5.23
N GLY A 31 16.87 6.11 -6.05
CA GLY A 31 16.84 5.37 -7.32
C GLY A 31 16.32 3.93 -7.23
N ILE A 32 15.84 3.49 -6.06
CA ILE A 32 15.14 2.20 -5.95
C ILE A 32 13.79 2.32 -6.64
N SER A 33 13.45 1.37 -7.51
CA SER A 33 12.21 1.39 -8.30
C SER A 33 11.28 0.20 -8.04
N THR A 34 11.64 -0.68 -7.09
CA THR A 34 10.86 -1.87 -6.74
C THR A 34 10.47 -1.79 -5.27
N VAL A 35 9.17 -1.85 -4.99
CA VAL A 35 8.59 -1.71 -3.66
C VAL A 35 7.59 -2.85 -3.43
N ASP A 36 7.83 -3.63 -2.40
CA ASP A 36 6.90 -4.67 -1.97
C ASP A 36 5.82 -4.07 -1.06
N SER A 37 4.59 -4.53 -1.24
CA SER A 37 3.41 -4.09 -0.49
C SER A 37 2.37 -5.20 -0.43
N SER A 38 1.30 -5.01 0.35
CA SER A 38 0.21 -5.97 0.43
C SER A 38 -1.15 -5.30 0.28
N VAL A 39 -2.02 -5.89 -0.56
CA VAL A 39 -3.39 -5.40 -0.78
C VAL A 39 -4.11 -5.17 0.55
N ALA A 40 -4.89 -4.11 0.70
CA ALA A 40 -5.61 -3.77 1.93
C ALA A 40 -4.76 -3.76 3.23
N GLY A 41 -3.43 -3.69 3.11
CA GLY A 41 -2.50 -3.87 4.23
C GLY A 41 -2.55 -5.27 4.85
N LEU A 42 -2.74 -6.33 4.04
CA LEU A 42 -2.71 -7.70 4.58
C LEU A 42 -1.32 -8.00 5.19
N GLY A 43 -1.33 -8.90 6.16
CA GLY A 43 -0.16 -9.26 6.95
C GLY A 43 -0.36 -8.89 8.41
N GLY A 44 0.75 -8.87 9.14
CA GLY A 44 0.76 -8.82 10.60
C GLY A 44 0.91 -10.22 11.19
N CYS A 45 1.67 -10.32 12.27
CA CYS A 45 1.95 -11.60 12.91
C CYS A 45 0.91 -11.85 14.00
N PRO A 46 0.18 -12.99 13.98
CA PRO A 46 -0.75 -13.34 15.05
C PRO A 46 -0.06 -13.45 16.43
N TYR A 47 1.27 -13.63 16.44
CA TYR A 47 2.08 -13.70 17.66
C TYR A 47 2.67 -12.34 18.09
N ALA A 48 2.64 -11.31 17.25
CA ALA A 48 3.13 -9.96 17.58
C ALA A 48 1.95 -9.00 17.73
N LYS A 49 1.37 -8.95 18.94
CA LYS A 49 0.27 -8.04 19.28
C LYS A 49 0.69 -6.59 18.98
N GLY A 50 0.04 -5.95 18.01
CA GLY A 50 0.25 -4.53 17.67
C GLY A 50 0.99 -4.26 16.35
N ALA A 51 1.52 -5.28 15.67
CA ALA A 51 2.12 -5.07 14.34
C ALA A 51 1.04 -4.80 13.28
N SER A 52 0.99 -3.57 12.74
CA SER A 52 0.05 -3.12 11.71
C SER A 52 0.10 -3.94 10.42
N GLY A 53 1.21 -4.65 10.17
CA GLY A 53 1.43 -5.46 8.98
C GLY A 53 2.24 -4.74 7.90
N ASN A 54 2.15 -5.24 6.67
CA ASN A 54 2.79 -4.63 5.51
C ASN A 54 2.16 -3.27 5.19
N VAL A 55 2.89 -2.43 4.48
CA VAL A 55 2.31 -1.26 3.80
C VAL A 55 1.18 -1.68 2.86
N ALA A 56 0.08 -0.91 2.86
CA ALA A 56 -1.06 -1.18 1.98
C ALA A 56 -0.77 -0.75 0.54
N THR A 57 -0.96 -1.65 -0.43
CA THR A 57 -0.68 -1.37 -1.84
C THR A 57 -1.46 -0.17 -2.37
N GLU A 58 -2.70 0.03 -1.93
CA GLU A 58 -3.55 1.16 -2.31
C GLU A 58 -2.97 2.49 -1.83
N ASP A 59 -2.36 2.51 -0.64
CA ASP A 59 -1.76 3.71 -0.06
C ASP A 59 -0.48 4.07 -0.84
N VAL A 60 0.32 3.07 -1.24
CA VAL A 60 1.49 3.26 -2.13
C VAL A 60 1.06 3.78 -3.49
N VAL A 61 0.11 3.11 -4.15
CA VAL A 61 -0.36 3.50 -5.50
C VAL A 61 -0.98 4.90 -5.48
N TYR A 62 -1.73 5.25 -4.43
CA TYR A 62 -2.27 6.60 -4.26
C TYR A 62 -1.16 7.65 -4.18
N MET A 63 -0.15 7.42 -3.33
CA MET A 63 1.01 8.31 -3.23
C MET A 63 1.73 8.45 -4.58
N LEU A 64 2.03 7.33 -5.24
CA LEU A 64 2.76 7.31 -6.50
C LEU A 64 1.98 8.03 -7.62
N ASN A 65 0.67 7.83 -7.72
CA ASN A 65 -0.19 8.56 -8.66
C ASN A 65 -0.16 10.06 -8.39
N GLY A 66 -0.25 10.49 -7.12
CA GLY A 66 -0.16 11.89 -6.74
C GLY A 66 1.19 12.54 -7.03
N LEU A 67 2.27 11.75 -7.02
CA LEU A 67 3.62 12.17 -7.41
C LEU A 67 3.87 12.08 -8.93
N GLY A 68 2.92 11.60 -9.73
CA GLY A 68 3.08 11.41 -11.17
C GLY A 68 3.99 10.23 -11.56
N VAL A 69 4.25 9.30 -10.63
CA VAL A 69 5.06 8.11 -10.88
C VAL A 69 4.19 7.01 -11.52
N LYS A 70 4.64 6.50 -12.67
CA LYS A 70 3.90 5.46 -13.42
C LYS A 70 4.09 4.09 -12.78
N THR A 71 2.98 3.48 -12.34
CA THR A 71 2.95 2.11 -11.78
C THR A 71 2.27 1.09 -12.71
N ASN A 72 1.42 1.55 -13.64
CA ASN A 72 0.48 0.73 -14.42
C ASN A 72 -0.56 -0.04 -13.59
N VAL A 73 -0.79 0.36 -12.33
CA VAL A 73 -1.80 -0.25 -11.47
C VAL A 73 -3.07 0.59 -11.48
N ASP A 74 -4.21 -0.04 -11.79
CA ASP A 74 -5.52 0.58 -11.66
C ASP A 74 -5.95 0.57 -10.18
N LEU A 75 -6.00 1.76 -9.57
CA LEU A 75 -6.33 1.91 -8.15
C LEU A 75 -7.76 1.43 -7.82
N LYS A 76 -8.72 1.59 -8.74
CA LYS A 76 -10.11 1.18 -8.51
C LYS A 76 -10.23 -0.34 -8.52
N GLN A 77 -9.60 -1.00 -9.49
CA GLN A 77 -9.57 -2.47 -9.54
C GLN A 77 -8.81 -3.06 -8.34
N LEU A 78 -7.71 -2.41 -7.93
CA LEU A 78 -6.97 -2.80 -6.73
C LEU A 78 -7.84 -2.71 -5.46
N MET A 79 -8.58 -1.62 -5.28
CA MET A 79 -9.50 -1.47 -4.15
C MET A 79 -10.60 -2.56 -4.15
N GLN A 80 -11.12 -2.93 -5.31
CA GLN A 80 -12.09 -4.03 -5.42
C GLN A 80 -11.51 -5.38 -4.97
N ALA A 81 -10.26 -5.66 -5.34
CA ALA A 81 -9.54 -6.85 -4.89
C ALA A 81 -9.32 -6.83 -3.36
N GLY A 82 -8.98 -5.66 -2.81
CA GLY A 82 -8.85 -5.45 -1.37
C GLY A 82 -10.15 -5.67 -0.61
N ASP A 83 -11.26 -5.13 -1.11
CA ASP A 83 -12.59 -5.33 -0.53
C ASP A 83 -13.00 -6.81 -0.55
N PHE A 84 -12.78 -7.51 -1.67
CA PHE A 84 -13.06 -8.94 -1.80
C PHE A 84 -12.36 -9.77 -0.70
N ILE A 85 -11.04 -9.62 -0.55
CA ILE A 85 -10.30 -10.43 0.42
C ILE A 85 -10.60 -10.01 1.87
N CYS A 86 -10.83 -8.73 2.12
CA CYS A 86 -11.26 -8.24 3.43
C CYS A 86 -12.61 -8.83 3.86
N GLN A 87 -13.59 -8.87 2.95
CA GLN A 87 -14.88 -9.50 3.18
C GLN A 87 -14.72 -11.00 3.47
N HIS A 88 -13.92 -11.71 2.67
CA HIS A 88 -13.66 -13.13 2.87
C HIS A 88 -13.01 -13.44 4.23
N LEU A 89 -12.10 -12.59 4.68
CA LEU A 89 -11.42 -12.72 5.97
C LEU A 89 -12.22 -12.16 7.15
N GLY A 90 -13.40 -11.58 6.92
CA GLY A 90 -14.22 -10.96 7.95
C GLY A 90 -13.53 -9.79 8.66
N ARG A 91 -12.66 -9.04 7.96
CA ARG A 91 -11.88 -7.94 8.53
C ARG A 91 -11.92 -6.68 7.68
N ARG A 92 -11.82 -5.51 8.32
CA ARG A 92 -11.74 -4.24 7.62
C ARG A 92 -10.38 -4.05 6.93
N SER A 93 -10.36 -3.37 5.78
CA SER A 93 -9.13 -2.91 5.13
C SER A 93 -8.34 -1.98 6.05
N ARG A 94 -7.01 -2.14 6.05
CA ARG A 94 -6.07 -1.25 6.72
C ARG A 94 -5.55 -0.13 5.82
N SER A 95 -5.85 -0.17 4.52
CA SER A 95 -5.56 0.93 3.61
C SER A 95 -6.35 2.18 4.01
N LYS A 96 -5.64 3.28 4.25
CA LYS A 96 -6.25 4.58 4.53
C LYS A 96 -6.94 5.12 3.28
N THR A 97 -6.32 4.93 2.10
CA THR A 97 -6.87 5.30 0.79
C THR A 97 -8.20 4.60 0.52
N ALA A 98 -8.24 3.26 0.63
CA ALA A 98 -9.45 2.49 0.35
C ALA A 98 -10.59 2.90 1.28
N VAL A 99 -10.30 3.06 2.58
CA VAL A 99 -11.29 3.51 3.57
C VAL A 99 -11.87 4.88 3.23
N ALA A 100 -11.05 5.82 2.77
CA ALA A 100 -11.50 7.17 2.43
C ALA A 100 -12.32 7.18 1.13
N LEU A 101 -11.82 6.51 0.08
CA LEU A 101 -12.41 6.53 -1.26
C LEU A 101 -13.67 5.65 -1.38
N SER A 102 -13.80 4.58 -0.58
CA SER A 102 -15.03 3.78 -0.55
C SER A 102 -16.21 4.50 0.11
N ARG A 103 -15.98 5.59 0.85
CA ARG A 103 -17.05 6.41 1.44
C ARG A 103 -17.57 7.49 0.49
N SER A 104 -16.73 8.00 -0.41
CA SER A 104 -17.12 9.03 -1.38
C SER A 104 -17.96 8.47 -2.54
N THR A 105 -17.81 7.19 -2.89
CA THR A 105 -18.64 6.53 -3.92
C THR A 105 -20.08 6.26 -3.45
N ALA A 106 -20.33 6.22 -2.14
CA ALA A 106 -21.68 6.04 -1.59
C ALA A 106 -22.53 7.33 -1.63
N HIS A 107 -21.94 8.51 -1.89
CA HIS A 107 -22.65 9.79 -1.85
C HIS A 107 -22.95 10.41 -3.23
N SER A 108 -22.55 9.78 -4.34
CA SER A 108 -22.90 10.22 -5.71
C SER A 108 -24.20 9.61 -6.26
N SER A 109 -25.01 8.93 -5.45
CA SER A 109 -26.31 8.36 -5.86
C SER A 109 -27.54 9.09 -5.30
N LYS A 110 -27.36 10.30 -4.77
CA LYS A 110 -28.47 11.18 -4.34
C LYS A 110 -28.30 12.59 -4.88
N LEU A 111 -28.26 12.72 -6.21
CA LEU A 111 -28.64 13.93 -6.95
C LEU A 111 -29.31 13.47 -8.25
#